data_AF-A0A849Q0U3-F1
#
_entry.id   AF-A0A849Q0U3-F1
#
_cell.length_a   1.000
_cell.length_b   1.000
_cell.length_c   1.000
_cell.angle_alpha   90.00
_cell.angle_beta   90.00
_cell.angle_gamma   90.00
#
_symmetry.space_group_name_H-M   'P 1'
#
loop_
_entity.id
_entity.type
_entity.pdbx_description
1 polymer ?
#
loop_
_entity_poly.entity_id
_entity_poly.type
_entity_poly.pdbx_seq_one_letter_code
_entity_poly.pdbx_strand_id
1 'polypeptide(L)'
;MSSEIPQISTPDAILRIKKLIEADQGDPGRLQFISESLQKGKTLFHSDRVYLYKKISADVIPAQIIQPTETDERLKNVKKLISLNFGEPGRLRYIFQSLQNNKRLYHSDEDYIELKIEQFLRLSEGKRLKRRIRSKIPESLEETFTKTVPQEITEPVIAPPSQDIPEKLQEIEDAVLSSETKGTADLFDLLDDSPKINAEIGKEREKLSKAKLDHEQIKVQRNELSQLIVYRQEYEIKINREKEILENEIKIEQEKVKEKDKLVEKLIKNQSKLIQTKTEREVLIEQIKIDKEKSEVELKKRQEELDELKKEYEDLQNEIKTRKQNLDNQINEQKEKNDKLKEDSE
;
A
#
# COMPACT_ATOMS: atom_id res chain seq x y z
N MET A 1 29.78 1.74 11.34
CA MET A 1 29.75 0.43 10.67
C MET A 1 30.04 0.66 9.21
N SER A 2 31.19 0.16 8.75
CA SER A 2 31.71 0.36 7.41
C SER A 2 30.90 -0.46 6.40
N SER A 3 30.14 0.20 5.54
CA SER A 3 29.49 -0.42 4.40
C SER A 3 30.55 -0.73 3.34
N GLU A 4 30.91 -2.01 3.22
CA GLU A 4 31.78 -2.50 2.17
C GLU A 4 31.10 -2.30 0.81
N ILE A 5 31.59 -1.33 0.03
CA ILE A 5 31.16 -1.12 -1.35
C ILE A 5 31.76 -2.26 -2.19
N PRO A 6 30.94 -3.06 -2.91
CA PRO A 6 31.44 -4.18 -3.70
C PRO A 6 32.43 -3.70 -4.77
N GLN A 7 33.55 -4.43 -4.90
CA GLN A 7 34.54 -4.22 -5.97
C GLN A 7 33.89 -4.51 -7.32
N ILE A 8 33.60 -3.45 -8.08
CA ILE A 8 33.03 -3.57 -9.42
C ILE A 8 34.15 -4.03 -10.36
N SER A 9 33.92 -5.12 -11.11
CA SER A 9 34.84 -5.66 -12.11
C SER A 9 35.25 -4.57 -13.13
N THR A 10 36.56 -4.39 -13.31
CA THR A 10 37.16 -3.26 -14.05
C THR A 10 36.75 -3.12 -15.53
N PRO A 11 36.58 -4.18 -16.35
CA PRO A 11 36.18 -4.02 -17.75
C PRO A 11 34.71 -3.62 -17.91
N ASP A 12 33.81 -4.17 -17.08
CA ASP A 12 32.37 -3.88 -17.13
C ASP A 12 32.06 -2.45 -16.67
N ALA A 13 32.80 -1.96 -15.68
CA ALA A 13 32.69 -0.58 -15.21
C ALA A 13 33.02 0.43 -16.31
N ILE A 14 34.08 0.19 -17.09
CA ILE A 14 34.50 1.08 -18.18
C ILE A 14 33.44 1.13 -19.29
N LEU A 15 32.84 -0.01 -19.63
CA LEU A 15 31.77 -0.07 -20.64
C LEU A 15 30.52 0.74 -20.20
N ARG A 16 30.15 0.63 -18.91
CA ARG A 16 29.02 1.39 -18.35
C ARG A 16 29.32 2.89 -18.25
N ILE A 17 30.55 3.28 -17.92
CA ILE A 17 30.95 4.69 -17.92
C ILE A 17 30.86 5.29 -19.32
N LYS A 18 31.26 4.57 -20.37
CA LYS A 18 31.11 5.04 -21.75
C LYS A 18 29.64 5.28 -22.12
N LYS A 19 28.74 4.36 -21.74
CA LYS A 19 27.30 4.54 -21.92
C LYS A 19 26.75 5.75 -21.16
N LEU A 20 27.23 6.02 -19.95
CA LEU A 20 26.83 7.18 -19.15
C LEU A 20 27.32 8.51 -19.78
N ILE A 21 28.49 8.51 -20.41
CA ILE A 21 29.02 9.68 -21.14
C ILE A 21 28.20 9.90 -22.42
N GLU A 22 27.90 8.85 -23.18
CA GLU A 22 27.08 8.92 -24.40
C GLU A 22 25.63 9.37 -24.13
N ALA A 23 25.08 9.01 -22.97
CA ALA A 23 23.73 9.37 -22.54
C ALA A 23 23.63 10.74 -21.82
N ASP A 24 24.74 11.49 -21.73
CA ASP A 24 24.87 12.75 -20.98
C ASP A 24 24.37 12.65 -19.52
N GLN A 25 24.56 11.48 -18.90
CA GLN A 25 24.03 11.15 -17.56
C GLN A 25 25.05 11.30 -16.44
N GLY A 26 25.75 12.42 -16.40
CA GLY A 26 26.68 12.76 -15.31
C GLY A 26 27.61 13.90 -15.67
N ASP A 27 28.56 14.19 -14.79
CA ASP A 27 29.66 15.10 -15.08
C ASP A 27 30.67 14.41 -16.02
N PRO A 28 30.81 14.86 -17.28
CA PRO A 28 31.65 14.20 -18.28
C PRO A 28 33.14 14.24 -17.91
N GLY A 29 33.61 15.32 -17.29
CA GLY A 29 35.01 15.45 -16.86
C GLY A 29 35.33 14.48 -15.73
N ARG A 30 34.40 14.33 -14.79
CA ARG A 30 34.54 13.37 -13.69
C ARG A 30 34.46 11.92 -14.16
N LEU A 31 33.55 11.60 -15.09
CA LEU A 31 33.42 10.25 -15.66
C LEU A 31 34.65 9.86 -16.50
N GLN A 32 35.22 10.79 -17.27
CA GLN A 32 36.47 10.57 -18.00
C GLN A 32 37.64 10.29 -17.05
N PHE A 33 37.78 11.08 -15.98
CA PHE A 33 38.81 10.87 -14.96
C PHE A 33 38.70 9.51 -14.27
N ILE A 34 37.48 9.07 -13.96
CA ILE A 34 37.21 7.75 -13.38
C ILE A 34 37.55 6.63 -14.39
N SER A 35 37.15 6.79 -15.66
CA SER A 35 37.48 5.84 -16.72
C SER A 35 38.99 5.69 -16.91
N GLU A 36 39.73 6.81 -16.95
CA GLU A 36 41.19 6.82 -17.10
C GLU A 36 41.89 6.20 -15.89
N SER A 37 41.39 6.47 -14.68
CA SER A 37 41.91 5.87 -13.45
C SER A 37 41.71 4.35 -13.40
N LEU A 38 40.56 3.86 -13.85
CA LEU A 38 40.27 2.43 -13.97
C LEU A 38 41.09 1.74 -15.07
N GLN A 39 41.31 2.40 -16.21
CA GLN A 39 42.17 1.89 -17.29
C GLN A 39 43.64 1.77 -16.87
N LYS A 40 44.11 2.69 -16.02
CA LYS A 40 45.47 2.66 -15.44
C LYS A 40 45.59 1.70 -14.25
N GLY A 41 44.54 0.95 -13.90
CA GLY A 41 44.54 0.00 -12.78
C GLY A 41 44.62 0.65 -11.40
N LYS A 42 44.31 1.94 -11.27
CA LYS A 42 44.37 2.66 -9.99
C LYS A 42 43.07 2.49 -9.19
N THR A 43 43.19 2.40 -7.87
CA THR A 43 42.03 2.39 -6.98
C THR A 43 41.35 3.76 -6.97
N LEU A 44 40.04 3.79 -7.20
CA LEU A 44 39.25 5.02 -7.17
C LEU A 44 39.12 5.57 -5.75
N PHE A 45 39.08 6.90 -5.64
CA PHE A 45 38.76 7.58 -4.39
C PHE A 45 37.36 7.20 -3.88
N HIS A 46 37.13 7.27 -2.58
CA HIS A 46 35.84 6.92 -1.97
C HIS A 46 34.69 7.74 -2.57
N SER A 47 34.92 9.03 -2.78
CA SER A 47 33.97 9.95 -3.44
C SER A 47 33.59 9.49 -4.86
N ASP A 48 34.56 8.98 -5.62
CA ASP A 48 34.36 8.52 -7.00
C ASP A 48 33.72 7.14 -7.06
N ARG A 49 34.01 6.26 -6.09
CA ARG A 49 33.31 4.98 -5.93
C ARG A 49 31.83 5.17 -5.61
N VAL A 50 31.51 6.06 -4.68
CA VAL A 50 30.11 6.37 -4.32
C VAL A 50 29.39 7.01 -5.50
N TYR A 51 30.04 7.94 -6.20
CA TYR A 51 29.48 8.59 -7.39
C TYR A 51 29.18 7.57 -8.49
N LEU A 52 30.15 6.71 -8.82
CA LEU A 52 29.99 5.67 -9.83
C LEU A 52 28.93 4.65 -9.42
N TYR A 53 28.91 4.22 -8.17
CA TYR A 53 27.90 3.29 -7.65
C TYR A 53 26.50 3.87 -7.76
N LYS A 54 26.30 5.14 -7.39
CA LYS A 54 24.99 5.80 -7.49
C LYS A 54 24.51 5.92 -8.94
N LYS A 55 25.42 6.16 -9.88
CA LYS A 55 25.11 6.28 -11.31
C LYS A 55 24.87 4.94 -11.99
N ILE A 56 25.71 3.94 -11.71
CA ILE A 56 25.52 2.59 -12.25
C ILE A 56 24.31 1.90 -11.60
N SER A 57 24.03 2.13 -10.31
CA SER A 57 22.84 1.57 -9.66
C SER A 57 21.54 2.20 -10.18
N ALA A 58 21.61 3.38 -10.80
CA ALA A 58 20.49 3.96 -11.53
C ALA A 58 20.24 3.23 -12.88
N ASP A 59 21.28 2.66 -13.50
CA ASP A 59 21.21 1.87 -14.74
C ASP A 59 20.83 0.40 -14.55
N VAL A 60 20.78 -0.11 -13.31
CA VAL A 60 20.40 -1.52 -12.99
C VAL A 60 18.91 -1.67 -12.71
N ILE A 61 18.08 -0.70 -13.11
CA ILE A 61 16.62 -0.89 -13.16
C ILE A 61 16.23 -1.16 -14.62
N PRO A 62 16.12 -2.43 -15.05
CA PRO A 62 15.35 -2.74 -16.23
C PRO A 62 13.93 -2.21 -16.03
N ALA A 63 13.44 -1.49 -17.05
CA ALA A 63 12.11 -0.93 -17.13
C ALA A 63 11.03 -1.88 -16.58
N GLN A 64 10.09 -1.31 -15.81
CA GLN A 64 8.98 -1.94 -15.08
C GLN A 64 9.33 -2.44 -13.68
N ILE A 65 9.50 -1.52 -12.73
CA ILE A 65 8.55 -1.29 -11.61
C ILE A 65 8.60 0.23 -11.39
N ILE A 66 7.66 0.94 -11.99
CA ILE A 66 7.31 2.29 -11.54
C ILE A 66 6.64 2.06 -10.19
N GLN A 67 7.33 2.33 -9.09
CA GLN A 67 6.60 2.84 -7.92
C GLN A 67 5.83 4.06 -8.45
N PRO A 68 4.50 4.15 -8.32
CA PRO A 68 3.78 5.34 -8.73
C PRO A 68 4.39 6.50 -7.96
N THR A 69 5.19 7.29 -8.65
CA THR A 69 5.74 8.52 -8.10
C THR A 69 4.56 9.34 -7.64
N GLU A 70 4.62 9.94 -6.45
CA GLU A 70 3.52 10.73 -5.84
C GLU A 70 2.87 11.73 -6.82
N THR A 71 3.59 12.14 -7.86
CA THR A 71 3.13 12.92 -9.01
C THR A 71 1.97 12.29 -9.78
N ASP A 72 1.95 10.98 -10.02
CA ASP A 72 0.88 10.28 -10.75
C ASP A 72 -0.41 10.18 -9.93
N GLU A 73 -0.29 9.99 -8.62
CA GLU A 73 -1.44 9.99 -7.70
C GLU A 73 -2.00 11.41 -7.51
N ARG A 74 -1.12 12.40 -7.33
CA ARG A 74 -1.50 13.82 -7.27
C ARG A 74 -2.20 14.26 -8.56
N LEU A 75 -1.70 13.87 -9.74
CA LEU A 75 -2.33 14.18 -11.02
C LEU A 75 -3.72 13.54 -11.15
N LYS A 76 -3.88 12.28 -10.73
CA LYS A 76 -5.18 11.60 -10.68
C LYS A 76 -6.16 12.30 -9.73
N ASN A 77 -5.70 12.77 -8.57
CA ASN A 77 -6.53 13.44 -7.58
C ASN A 77 -6.97 14.83 -8.07
N VAL A 78 -6.07 15.62 -8.65
CA VAL A 78 -6.43 16.92 -9.24
C VAL A 78 -7.42 16.75 -10.40
N LYS A 79 -7.24 15.74 -11.25
CA LYS A 79 -8.19 15.42 -12.33
C LYS A 79 -9.59 15.07 -11.79
N LYS A 80 -9.67 14.34 -10.67
CA LYS A 80 -10.94 14.05 -9.98
C LYS A 80 -11.59 15.33 -9.46
N LEU A 81 -10.83 16.21 -8.80
CA LEU A 81 -11.34 17.49 -8.28
C LEU A 81 -11.92 18.36 -9.40
N ILE A 82 -11.26 18.42 -10.56
CA ILE A 82 -11.75 19.14 -11.75
C ILE A 82 -13.06 18.51 -12.26
N SER A 83 -13.10 17.18 -12.41
CA SER A 83 -14.30 16.50 -12.92
C SER A 83 -15.53 16.67 -12.03
N LEU A 84 -15.31 16.91 -10.73
CA LEU A 84 -16.35 17.07 -9.72
C LEU A 84 -16.69 18.54 -9.44
N ASN A 85 -16.07 19.49 -10.14
CA ASN A 85 -16.14 20.93 -9.86
C ASN A 85 -15.91 21.25 -8.37
N PHE A 86 -14.99 20.53 -7.73
CA PHE A 86 -14.72 20.67 -6.29
C PHE A 86 -13.45 21.49 -6.05
N GLY A 87 -13.61 22.81 -6.05
CA GLY A 87 -12.53 23.80 -5.91
C GLY A 87 -12.63 24.91 -6.95
N GLU A 88 -11.57 25.68 -7.09
CA GLU A 88 -11.48 26.79 -8.05
C GLU A 88 -11.01 26.25 -9.40
N PRO A 89 -11.84 26.29 -10.45
CA PRO A 89 -11.56 25.62 -11.72
C PRO A 89 -10.32 26.21 -12.43
N GLY A 90 -10.10 27.52 -12.31
CA GLY A 90 -8.90 28.17 -12.87
C GLY A 90 -7.61 27.73 -12.18
N ARG A 91 -7.62 27.72 -10.85
CA ARG A 91 -6.49 27.30 -10.02
C ARG A 91 -6.17 25.81 -10.19
N LEU A 92 -7.19 24.95 -10.20
CA LEU A 92 -7.01 23.51 -10.42
C LEU A 92 -6.48 23.18 -11.83
N ARG A 93 -6.90 23.93 -12.86
CA ARG A 93 -6.34 23.78 -14.22
C ARG A 93 -4.86 24.19 -14.28
N TYR A 94 -4.51 25.31 -13.63
CA TYR A 94 -3.13 25.76 -13.53
C TYR A 94 -2.23 24.73 -12.83
N ILE A 95 -2.71 24.18 -11.72
CA ILE A 95 -2.05 23.11 -10.96
C ILE A 95 -1.89 21.85 -11.82
N PHE A 96 -2.95 21.42 -12.50
CA PHE A 96 -2.93 20.25 -13.37
C PHE A 96 -1.90 20.38 -14.50
N GLN A 97 -1.86 21.55 -15.14
CA GLN A 97 -0.90 21.84 -16.21
C GLN A 97 0.53 21.95 -15.67
N SER A 98 0.72 22.48 -14.45
CA SER A 98 2.04 22.57 -13.82
C SER A 98 2.59 21.19 -13.45
N LEU A 99 1.73 20.31 -12.91
CA LEU A 99 2.06 18.91 -12.63
C LEU A 99 2.34 18.11 -13.90
N GLN A 100 1.55 18.31 -14.97
CA GLN A 100 1.77 17.65 -16.26
C GLN A 100 3.12 18.02 -16.90
N ASN A 101 3.59 19.25 -16.65
CA ASN A 101 4.88 19.74 -17.13
C ASN A 101 6.04 19.47 -16.16
N ASN A 102 5.83 18.65 -15.11
CA ASN A 102 6.82 18.35 -14.06
C ASN A 102 7.42 19.60 -13.37
N LYS A 103 6.65 20.70 -13.32
CA LYS A 103 7.06 21.91 -12.58
C LYS A 103 6.72 21.73 -11.10
N ARG A 104 7.61 22.23 -10.22
CA ARG A 104 7.31 22.28 -8.78
C ARG A 104 6.17 23.26 -8.54
N LEU A 105 5.17 22.83 -7.76
CA LEU A 105 4.08 23.67 -7.32
C LEU A 105 4.57 24.62 -6.21
N TYR A 106 3.88 25.76 -6.07
CA TYR A 106 4.04 26.60 -4.89
C TYR A 106 3.44 25.89 -3.67
N HIS A 107 4.02 26.09 -2.49
CA HIS A 107 3.50 25.49 -1.26
C HIS A 107 2.01 25.81 -1.00
N SER A 108 1.58 27.02 -1.36
CA SER A 108 0.17 27.42 -1.28
C SER A 108 -0.76 26.58 -2.17
N ASP A 109 -0.27 26.08 -3.30
CA ASP A 109 -1.01 25.20 -4.20
C ASP A 109 -0.94 23.74 -3.77
N GLU A 110 0.16 23.30 -3.14
CA GLU A 110 0.28 21.98 -2.52
C GLU A 110 -0.72 21.84 -1.36
N ASP A 111 -0.70 22.78 -0.42
CA ASP A 111 -1.61 22.83 0.73
C ASP A 111 -3.08 22.89 0.28
N TYR A 112 -3.34 23.64 -0.80
CA TYR A 112 -4.68 23.75 -1.37
C TYR A 112 -5.20 22.40 -1.88
N ILE A 113 -4.36 21.64 -2.59
CA ILE A 113 -4.74 20.32 -3.11
C ILE A 113 -4.98 19.35 -1.97
N GLU A 114 -4.08 19.32 -0.99
CA GLU A 114 -4.18 18.40 0.16
C GLU A 114 -5.44 18.67 0.98
N LEU A 115 -5.71 19.94 1.30
CA LEU A 115 -6.92 20.36 2.00
C LEU A 115 -8.19 20.03 1.19
N LYS A 116 -8.18 20.20 -0.14
CA LYS A 116 -9.34 19.89 -0.98
C LYS A 116 -9.58 18.39 -1.12
N ILE A 117 -8.53 17.58 -1.18
CA ILE A 117 -8.63 16.13 -1.15
C ILE A 117 -9.20 15.68 0.20
N GLU A 118 -8.72 16.23 1.31
CA GLU A 118 -9.21 15.90 2.64
C GLU A 118 -10.70 16.28 2.82
N GLN A 119 -11.08 17.48 2.39
CA GLN A 119 -12.49 17.92 2.38
C GLN A 119 -13.36 17.00 1.51
N PHE A 120 -12.85 16.60 0.34
CA PHE A 120 -13.55 15.66 -0.53
C PHE A 120 -13.74 14.29 0.14
N LEU A 121 -12.72 13.78 0.81
CA LEU A 121 -12.77 12.50 1.54
C LEU A 121 -13.79 12.54 2.68
N ARG A 122 -13.74 13.58 3.53
CA ARG A 122 -14.70 13.79 4.63
C ARG A 122 -16.14 13.89 4.13
N LEU A 123 -16.38 14.59 3.01
CA LEU A 123 -17.70 14.68 2.38
C LEU A 123 -18.14 13.36 1.74
N SER A 124 -17.20 12.56 1.22
CA SER A 124 -17.48 11.24 0.64
C SER A 124 -17.91 10.23 1.71
N GLU A 125 -17.30 10.28 2.88
CA GLU A 125 -17.63 9.46 4.05
C GLU A 125 -18.97 9.89 4.66
N GLY A 126 -19.19 11.21 4.80
CA GLY A 126 -20.49 11.76 5.22
C GLY A 126 -21.65 11.46 4.25
N LYS A 127 -21.39 11.41 2.92
CA LYS A 127 -22.38 11.00 1.91
C LYS A 127 -22.66 9.50 1.90
N ARG A 128 -21.71 8.65 2.33
CA ARG A 128 -21.95 7.20 2.52
C ARG A 128 -22.82 6.94 3.75
N LEU A 129 -22.68 7.75 4.81
CA LEU A 129 -23.54 7.70 5.97
C LEU A 129 -24.97 8.17 5.65
N LYS A 130 -25.13 9.30 4.94
CA LYS A 130 -26.46 9.80 4.51
C LYS A 130 -27.19 8.86 3.55
N ARG A 131 -26.49 8.14 2.66
CA ARG A 131 -27.11 7.10 1.80
C ARG A 131 -27.53 5.84 2.56
N ARG A 132 -26.77 5.42 3.58
CA ARG A 132 -27.13 4.29 4.46
C ARG A 132 -28.31 4.60 5.38
N ILE A 133 -28.49 5.86 5.76
CA ILE A 133 -29.63 6.31 6.56
C ILE A 133 -30.88 6.45 5.66
N ARG A 134 -30.73 7.00 4.45
CA ARG A 134 -31.87 7.21 3.53
C ARG A 134 -32.43 5.90 2.93
N SER A 135 -31.64 4.83 2.87
CA SER A 135 -32.11 3.49 2.43
C SER A 135 -32.74 2.64 3.55
N LYS A 136 -33.00 3.22 4.73
CA LYS A 136 -33.56 2.53 5.91
C LYS A 136 -34.80 3.20 6.50
N ILE A 137 -35.34 4.23 5.86
CA ILE A 137 -36.57 4.90 6.31
C ILE A 137 -37.70 4.47 5.37
N PRO A 138 -38.73 3.75 5.84
CA PRO A 138 -39.96 3.58 5.07
C PRO A 138 -40.67 4.93 4.92
N GLU A 139 -41.27 5.10 3.75
CA GLU A 139 -42.05 6.23 3.30
C GLU A 139 -43.29 6.44 4.19
N SER A 140 -43.10 7.05 5.36
CA SER A 140 -44.16 7.73 6.12
C SER A 140 -43.51 8.75 7.04
N LEU A 141 -44.00 9.99 7.00
CA LEU A 141 -43.53 11.17 7.75
C LEU A 141 -42.43 12.00 7.05
N GLU A 142 -42.68 12.43 5.82
CA GLU A 142 -42.26 13.77 5.41
C GLU A 142 -43.40 14.74 5.67
N GLU A 143 -43.32 15.43 6.81
CA GLU A 143 -43.99 16.71 7.11
C GLU A 143 -43.46 17.06 8.52
N THR A 144 -42.44 17.90 8.69
CA THR A 144 -42.51 19.31 8.38
C THR A 144 -41.22 20.05 8.80
N PHE A 145 -41.00 21.15 8.08
CA PHE A 145 -40.27 22.37 8.42
C PHE A 145 -38.72 22.42 8.53
N THR A 146 -38.24 23.17 7.54
CA THR A 146 -36.97 23.83 7.28
C THR A 146 -36.68 25.00 8.25
N LYS A 147 -35.43 25.52 8.16
CA LYS A 147 -34.89 26.82 8.68
C LYS A 147 -34.62 26.85 10.20
N THR A 148 -33.52 27.35 10.76
CA THR A 148 -32.51 28.38 10.38
C THR A 148 -31.24 28.21 11.24
N VAL A 149 -30.11 28.78 10.80
CA VAL A 149 -28.84 29.02 11.54
C VAL A 149 -28.98 30.33 12.37
N PRO A 150 -27.96 30.82 13.11
CA PRO A 150 -27.39 30.47 14.44
C PRO A 150 -27.65 31.55 15.53
N GLN A 151 -27.49 31.28 16.84
CA GLN A 151 -26.83 32.19 17.82
C GLN A 151 -26.94 31.72 19.29
N GLU A 152 -25.85 32.03 20.01
CA GLU A 152 -25.75 32.46 21.41
C GLU A 152 -26.31 31.61 22.57
N ILE A 153 -25.34 31.03 23.28
CA ILE A 153 -25.17 31.05 24.75
C ILE A 153 -26.27 31.83 25.49
N THR A 154 -27.22 31.10 26.07
CA THR A 154 -27.87 31.48 27.33
C THR A 154 -28.26 30.20 28.05
N GLU A 155 -27.88 30.11 29.33
CA GLU A 155 -28.37 29.09 30.25
C GLU A 155 -29.90 29.09 30.32
N PRO A 156 -30.51 27.92 30.58
CA PRO A 156 -31.73 27.92 31.39
C PRO A 156 -31.65 26.93 32.55
N VAL A 157 -31.61 27.50 33.76
CA VAL A 157 -32.65 27.37 34.80
C VAL A 157 -33.57 26.13 34.72
N ILE A 158 -33.42 25.28 35.75
CA ILE A 158 -34.43 24.59 36.57
C ILE A 158 -35.54 23.79 35.85
N ALA A 159 -35.48 22.46 36.03
CA ALA A 159 -36.60 21.66 36.55
C ALA A 159 -36.08 20.30 37.05
N PRO A 160 -36.20 19.93 38.34
CA PRO A 160 -36.08 18.53 38.74
C PRO A 160 -37.42 17.82 38.48
N PRO A 161 -37.47 16.71 37.72
CA PRO A 161 -38.65 15.87 37.65
C PRO A 161 -38.73 14.96 38.89
N SER A 162 -39.83 15.15 39.61
CA SER A 162 -40.62 14.17 40.38
C SER A 162 -39.88 13.08 41.16
N GLN A 163 -39.88 13.25 42.49
CA GLN A 163 -39.67 12.17 43.45
C GLN A 163 -40.94 11.31 43.53
N ASP A 164 -40.91 10.12 42.95
CA ASP A 164 -41.70 9.00 43.47
C ASP A 164 -40.77 8.19 44.37
N ILE A 165 -40.95 8.34 45.69
CA ILE A 165 -40.43 7.40 46.69
C ILE A 165 -41.66 6.77 47.35
N PRO A 166 -41.80 5.43 47.36
CA PRO A 166 -42.95 4.76 47.95
C PRO A 166 -42.98 4.92 49.47
N GLU A 167 -44.19 5.24 49.95
CA GLU A 167 -44.65 5.13 51.34
C GLU A 167 -44.21 3.83 52.00
N LYS A 168 -43.31 3.93 52.98
CA LYS A 168 -43.27 3.11 54.19
C LYS A 168 -42.16 3.64 55.08
N LEU A 169 -42.52 4.51 56.02
CA LEU A 169 -41.87 4.77 57.33
C LEU A 169 -42.40 6.10 57.93
N GLN A 170 -43.73 6.22 58.06
CA GLN A 170 -44.37 7.38 58.71
C GLN A 170 -45.45 6.96 59.72
N GLU A 171 -45.32 5.78 60.32
CA GLU A 171 -46.30 5.23 61.25
C GLU A 171 -45.67 4.80 62.58
N ILE A 172 -44.83 5.63 63.22
CA ILE A 172 -44.44 5.42 64.64
C ILE A 172 -44.15 6.75 65.38
N GLU A 173 -44.87 7.85 65.11
CA GLU A 173 -44.72 9.08 65.92
C GLU A 173 -45.96 9.50 66.73
N ASP A 174 -47.14 8.87 66.57
CA ASP A 174 -48.37 9.31 67.26
C ASP A 174 -48.96 8.31 68.27
N ALA A 175 -48.16 7.40 68.85
CA ALA A 175 -48.67 6.37 69.77
C ALA A 175 -48.05 6.37 71.19
N VAL A 176 -47.54 7.51 71.69
CA VAL A 176 -47.10 7.62 73.09
C VAL A 176 -47.59 8.92 73.73
N LEU A 177 -48.91 9.15 73.71
CA LEU A 177 -49.54 10.16 74.57
C LEU A 177 -50.97 9.75 74.97
N SER A 178 -51.14 8.52 75.45
CA SER A 178 -52.26 8.13 76.32
C SER A 178 -52.02 6.77 76.96
N SER A 179 -51.42 6.77 78.15
CA SER A 179 -51.72 5.71 79.12
C SER A 179 -51.63 6.30 80.53
N GLU A 180 -52.80 6.45 81.13
CA GLU A 180 -52.98 6.71 82.55
C GLU A 180 -52.39 5.55 83.35
N THR A 181 -51.58 5.85 84.37
CA THR A 181 -51.35 4.92 85.49
C THR A 181 -51.66 5.63 86.79
N LYS A 182 -52.74 5.17 87.44
CA LYS A 182 -53.08 5.44 88.83
C LYS A 182 -52.24 4.49 89.70
N GLY A 183 -51.55 5.03 90.69
CA GLY A 183 -50.77 4.22 91.64
C GLY A 183 -49.90 5.09 92.55
N THR A 184 -50.53 5.78 93.49
CA THR A 184 -49.85 6.42 94.63
C THR A 184 -49.52 5.37 95.69
N ALA A 185 -48.27 4.94 95.76
CA ALA A 185 -47.60 4.49 96.98
C ALA A 185 -46.09 4.50 96.69
N ASP A 186 -45.32 5.12 97.59
CA ASP A 186 -43.86 5.26 97.58
C ASP A 186 -43.28 6.30 96.60
N LEU A 187 -43.69 7.56 96.78
CA LEU A 187 -43.15 8.75 96.11
C LEU A 187 -42.17 9.54 97.00
N PHE A 188 -41.38 8.87 97.84
CA PHE A 188 -40.38 9.55 98.69
C PHE A 188 -39.00 8.88 98.78
N ASP A 189 -38.74 7.86 97.96
CA ASP A 189 -37.39 7.24 97.80
C ASP A 189 -36.81 7.39 96.37
N LEU A 190 -37.51 8.05 95.44
CA LEU A 190 -37.06 8.25 94.05
C LEU A 190 -36.60 9.68 93.71
N LEU A 191 -36.60 10.59 94.69
CA LEU A 191 -36.20 11.99 94.47
C LEU A 191 -34.67 12.20 94.40
N ASP A 192 -33.87 11.21 94.82
CA ASP A 192 -32.40 11.28 94.77
C ASP A 192 -31.83 10.91 93.37
N ASP A 193 -32.65 10.31 92.51
CA ASP A 193 -32.25 9.89 91.15
C ASP A 193 -32.65 10.90 90.06
N SER A 194 -33.43 11.93 90.38
CA SER A 194 -33.81 13.01 89.45
C SER A 194 -32.62 13.72 88.76
N PRO A 195 -31.51 14.05 89.45
CA PRO A 195 -30.31 14.56 88.78
C PRO A 195 -29.61 13.51 87.90
N LYS A 196 -29.67 12.22 88.25
CA LYS A 196 -29.12 11.12 87.44
C LYS A 196 -29.92 10.92 86.15
N ILE A 197 -31.25 10.94 86.25
CA ILE A 197 -32.18 10.84 85.11
C ILE A 197 -31.97 12.00 84.13
N ASN A 198 -31.86 13.24 84.63
CA ASN A 198 -31.58 14.39 83.76
C ASN A 198 -30.19 14.34 83.11
N ALA A 199 -29.18 13.82 83.80
CA ALA A 199 -27.86 13.58 83.22
C ALA A 199 -27.87 12.48 82.14
N GLU A 200 -28.67 11.42 82.33
CA GLU A 200 -28.91 10.36 81.34
C GLU A 200 -29.58 10.94 80.08
N ILE A 201 -30.65 11.73 80.26
CA ILE A 201 -31.35 12.43 79.16
C ILE A 201 -30.40 13.38 78.42
N GLY A 202 -29.52 14.09 79.14
CA GLY A 202 -28.49 14.92 78.53
C GLY A 202 -27.52 14.12 77.64
N LYS A 203 -27.04 12.98 78.12
CA LYS A 203 -26.19 12.06 77.33
C LYS A 203 -26.93 11.49 76.12
N GLU A 204 -28.21 11.15 76.25
CA GLU A 204 -29.01 10.65 75.14
C GLU A 204 -29.29 11.72 74.08
N ARG A 205 -29.56 12.96 74.50
CA ARG A 205 -29.68 14.10 73.57
C ARG A 205 -28.38 14.37 72.82
N GLU A 206 -27.23 14.25 73.50
CA GLU A 206 -25.92 14.38 72.86
C GLU A 206 -25.65 13.24 71.86
N LYS A 207 -25.98 11.99 72.22
CA LYS A 207 -25.93 10.83 71.32
C LYS A 207 -26.85 11.02 70.11
N LEU A 208 -28.06 11.53 70.31
CA LEU A 208 -29.01 11.81 69.24
C LEU A 208 -28.49 12.92 68.32
N SER A 209 -27.84 13.96 68.87
CA SER A 209 -27.20 15.01 68.07
C SER A 209 -26.05 14.46 67.21
N LYS A 210 -25.22 13.58 67.77
CA LYS A 210 -24.15 12.92 67.00
C LYS A 210 -24.72 12.02 65.91
N ALA A 211 -25.73 11.21 66.22
CA ALA A 211 -26.40 10.35 65.25
C ALA A 211 -27.05 11.13 64.10
N LYS A 212 -27.61 12.31 64.36
CA LYS A 212 -28.14 13.21 63.31
C LYS A 212 -27.03 13.75 62.40
N LEU A 213 -25.89 14.11 62.98
CA LEU A 213 -24.73 14.60 62.23
C LEU A 213 -24.14 13.49 61.36
N ASP A 214 -24.00 12.27 61.91
CA ASP A 214 -23.57 11.08 61.16
C ASP A 214 -24.55 10.75 60.03
N HIS A 215 -25.86 10.87 60.26
CA HIS A 215 -26.87 10.63 59.24
C HIS A 215 -26.75 11.61 58.05
N GLU A 216 -26.56 12.91 58.32
CA GLU A 216 -26.34 13.89 57.24
C GLU A 216 -25.04 13.62 56.48
N GLN A 217 -23.96 13.21 57.17
CA GLN A 217 -22.72 12.80 56.50
C GLN A 217 -22.93 11.57 55.60
N ILE A 218 -23.63 10.55 56.09
CA ILE A 218 -23.98 9.35 55.32
C ILE A 218 -24.80 9.73 54.08
N LYS A 219 -25.73 10.68 54.22
CA LYS A 219 -26.56 11.16 53.11
C LYS A 219 -25.72 11.86 52.04
N VAL A 220 -24.77 12.71 52.43
CA VAL A 220 -23.82 13.35 51.51
C VAL A 220 -22.97 12.30 50.78
N GLN A 221 -22.37 11.35 51.52
CA GLN A 221 -21.57 10.27 50.93
C GLN A 221 -22.39 9.40 49.97
N ARG A 222 -23.65 9.11 50.28
CA ARG A 222 -24.54 8.34 49.41
C ARG A 222 -24.80 9.07 48.08
N ASN A 223 -24.91 10.39 48.10
CA ASN A 223 -25.08 11.20 46.89
C ASN A 223 -23.79 11.20 46.05
N GLU A 224 -22.62 11.36 46.67
CA GLU A 224 -21.32 11.29 45.98
C GLU A 224 -21.11 9.92 45.32
N LEU A 225 -21.41 8.83 46.03
CA LEU A 225 -21.35 7.48 45.47
C LEU A 225 -22.31 7.30 44.29
N SER A 226 -23.53 7.86 44.38
CA SER A 226 -24.50 7.79 43.28
C SER A 226 -23.99 8.50 42.03
N GLN A 227 -23.36 9.67 42.17
CA GLN A 227 -22.72 10.37 41.06
C GLN A 227 -21.56 9.55 40.47
N LEU A 228 -20.72 8.95 41.33
CA LEU A 228 -19.60 8.12 40.89
C LEU A 228 -20.06 6.89 40.11
N ILE A 229 -21.17 6.27 40.50
CA ILE A 229 -21.77 5.14 39.78
C ILE A 229 -22.20 5.57 38.36
N VAL A 230 -22.87 6.72 38.22
CA VAL A 230 -23.28 7.25 36.92
C VAL A 230 -22.06 7.51 36.04
N TYR A 231 -21.04 8.21 36.56
CA TYR A 231 -19.81 8.46 35.81
C TYR A 231 -19.12 7.17 35.38
N ARG A 232 -19.02 6.18 36.26
CA ARG A 232 -18.44 4.88 35.92
C ARG A 232 -19.19 4.22 34.77
N GLN A 233 -20.53 4.20 34.81
CA GLN A 233 -21.34 3.63 33.74
C GLN A 233 -21.12 4.35 32.40
N GLU A 234 -21.03 5.68 32.41
CA GLU A 234 -20.73 6.46 31.20
C GLU A 234 -19.34 6.14 30.64
N TYR A 235 -18.33 5.99 31.49
CA TYR A 235 -16.98 5.61 31.06
C TYR A 235 -16.94 4.18 30.51
N GLU A 236 -17.64 3.23 31.13
CA GLU A 236 -17.75 1.86 30.62
C GLU A 236 -18.39 1.84 29.22
N ILE A 237 -19.44 2.64 28.99
CA ILE A 237 -20.06 2.78 27.67
C ILE A 237 -19.06 3.37 26.66
N LYS A 238 -18.30 4.41 27.03
CA LYS A 238 -17.29 5.01 26.14
C LYS A 238 -16.20 4.00 25.78
N ILE A 239 -15.67 3.29 26.77
CA ILE A 239 -14.65 2.25 26.57
C ILE A 239 -15.16 1.13 25.66
N ASN A 240 -16.40 0.67 25.86
CA ASN A 240 -16.96 -0.39 25.03
C ASN A 240 -17.18 0.05 23.58
N ARG A 241 -17.62 1.29 23.35
CA ARG A 241 -17.73 1.85 21.99
C ARG A 241 -16.37 1.94 21.30
N GLU A 242 -15.34 2.40 22.00
CA GLU A 242 -13.99 2.51 21.44
C GLU A 242 -13.42 1.12 21.12
N LYS A 243 -13.60 0.14 22.01
CA LYS A 243 -13.25 -1.26 21.75
C LYS A 243 -13.93 -1.81 20.49
N GLU A 244 -15.24 -1.57 20.33
CA GLU A 244 -15.98 -2.03 19.15
C GLU A 244 -15.46 -1.39 17.85
N ILE A 245 -15.10 -0.10 17.88
CA ILE A 245 -14.49 0.58 16.73
C ILE A 245 -13.15 -0.07 16.38
N LEU A 246 -12.27 -0.24 17.37
CA LEU A 246 -10.94 -0.84 17.15
C LEU A 246 -11.02 -2.28 16.67
N GLU A 247 -11.93 -3.09 17.21
CA GLU A 247 -12.15 -4.47 16.75
C GLU A 247 -12.59 -4.52 15.27
N ASN A 248 -13.46 -3.60 14.86
CA ASN A 248 -13.89 -3.49 13.47
C ASN A 248 -12.74 -3.04 12.56
N GLU A 249 -11.93 -2.08 12.99
CA GLU A 249 -10.75 -1.63 12.24
C GLU A 249 -9.73 -2.75 12.06
N ILE A 250 -9.41 -3.48 13.14
CA ILE A 250 -8.52 -4.65 13.12
C ILE A 250 -9.07 -5.70 12.14
N LYS A 251 -10.37 -5.98 12.16
CA LYS A 251 -10.98 -6.95 11.25
C LYS A 251 -10.85 -6.54 9.78
N ILE A 252 -11.08 -5.26 9.47
CA ILE A 252 -10.89 -4.72 8.11
C ILE A 252 -9.42 -4.83 7.68
N GLU A 253 -8.48 -4.52 8.57
CA GLU A 253 -7.05 -4.66 8.27
C GLU A 253 -6.65 -6.12 8.05
N GLN A 254 -7.15 -7.06 8.85
CA GLN A 254 -6.92 -8.48 8.66
C GLN A 254 -7.43 -8.98 7.30
N GLU A 255 -8.59 -8.51 6.85
CA GLU A 255 -9.10 -8.84 5.51
C GLU A 255 -8.18 -8.28 4.41
N LYS A 256 -7.72 -7.04 4.53
CA LYS A 256 -6.75 -6.44 3.59
C LYS A 256 -5.43 -7.21 3.56
N VAL A 257 -4.92 -7.66 4.70
CA VAL A 257 -3.71 -8.49 4.78
C VAL A 257 -3.92 -9.82 4.09
N LYS A 258 -5.03 -10.51 4.35
CA LYS A 258 -5.38 -11.77 3.66
C LYS A 258 -5.46 -11.60 2.14
N GLU A 259 -5.99 -10.49 1.64
CA GLU A 259 -6.01 -10.20 0.21
C GLU A 259 -4.60 -9.98 -0.36
N LYS A 260 -3.74 -9.24 0.37
CA LYS A 260 -2.33 -9.07 -0.01
C LYS A 260 -1.59 -10.41 -0.04
N ASP A 261 -1.80 -11.28 0.94
CA ASP A 261 -1.16 -12.61 0.99
C ASP A 261 -1.55 -13.47 -0.23
N LYS A 262 -2.84 -13.46 -0.62
CA LYS A 262 -3.31 -14.14 -1.84
C LYS A 262 -2.63 -13.61 -3.10
N LEU A 263 -2.35 -12.31 -3.18
CA LEU A 263 -1.63 -11.71 -4.31
C LEU A 263 -0.15 -12.12 -4.31
N VAL A 264 0.49 -12.13 -3.13
CA VAL A 264 1.88 -12.58 -2.97
C VAL A 264 2.02 -14.05 -3.38
N GLU A 265 1.11 -14.93 -2.95
CA GLU A 265 1.12 -16.34 -3.38
C GLU A 265 1.01 -16.50 -4.90
N LYS A 266 0.14 -15.71 -5.56
CA LYS A 266 0.03 -15.70 -7.02
C LYS A 266 1.32 -15.22 -7.67
N LEU A 267 1.97 -14.20 -7.10
CA LEU A 267 3.24 -13.67 -7.60
C LEU A 267 4.34 -14.74 -7.50
N ILE A 268 4.44 -15.43 -6.36
CA ILE A 268 5.40 -16.53 -6.16
C ILE A 268 5.16 -17.65 -7.19
N LYS A 269 3.91 -18.08 -7.39
CA LYS A 269 3.56 -19.09 -8.41
C LYS A 269 3.90 -18.65 -9.83
N ASN A 270 3.72 -17.37 -10.15
CA ASN A 270 4.08 -16.84 -11.46
C ASN A 270 5.60 -16.74 -11.64
N GLN A 271 6.32 -16.35 -10.58
CA GLN A 271 7.77 -16.27 -10.59
C GLN A 271 8.40 -17.66 -10.74
N SER A 272 7.88 -18.68 -10.07
CA SER A 272 8.36 -20.05 -10.23
C SER A 272 8.13 -20.58 -11.65
N LYS A 273 6.95 -20.33 -12.24
CA LYS A 273 6.68 -20.67 -13.65
C LYS A 273 7.62 -19.94 -14.60
N LEU A 274 7.87 -18.65 -14.36
CA LEU A 274 8.79 -17.88 -15.19
C LEU A 274 10.21 -18.44 -15.13
N ILE A 275 10.69 -18.84 -13.95
CA ILE A 275 12.00 -19.50 -13.79
C ILE A 275 12.03 -20.81 -14.58
N GLN A 276 11.00 -21.65 -14.46
CA GLN A 276 10.91 -22.91 -15.22
C GLN A 276 10.97 -22.68 -16.73
N THR A 277 10.15 -21.76 -17.25
CA THR A 277 10.16 -21.43 -18.70
C THR A 277 11.50 -20.86 -19.17
N LYS A 278 12.22 -20.10 -18.34
CA LYS A 278 13.56 -19.61 -18.67
C LYS A 278 14.56 -20.76 -18.75
N THR A 279 14.55 -21.66 -17.77
CA THR A 279 15.43 -22.83 -17.76
C THR A 279 15.15 -23.75 -18.96
N GLU A 280 13.89 -23.98 -19.30
CA GLU A 280 13.49 -24.75 -20.48
C GLU A 280 13.97 -24.08 -21.78
N ARG A 281 13.82 -22.74 -21.87
CA ARG A 281 14.30 -21.98 -23.02
C ARG A 281 15.82 -22.04 -23.17
N GLU A 282 16.58 -21.98 -22.07
CA GLU A 282 18.03 -22.10 -22.09
C GLU A 282 18.47 -23.45 -22.65
N VAL A 283 17.85 -24.55 -22.18
CA VAL A 283 18.10 -25.90 -22.71
C VAL A 283 17.76 -26.00 -24.21
N LEU A 284 16.63 -25.43 -24.65
CA LEU A 284 16.26 -25.42 -26.06
C LEU A 284 17.25 -24.61 -26.92
N ILE A 285 17.76 -23.48 -26.42
CA ILE A 285 18.75 -22.68 -27.13
C ILE A 285 20.06 -23.46 -27.29
N GLU A 286 20.51 -24.16 -26.25
CA GLU A 286 21.69 -25.02 -26.34
C GLU A 286 21.49 -26.15 -27.36
N GLN A 287 20.32 -26.79 -27.35
CA GLN A 287 19.98 -27.84 -28.32
C GLN A 287 19.97 -27.30 -29.76
N ILE A 288 19.33 -26.15 -30.00
CA ILE A 288 19.30 -25.50 -31.31
C ILE A 288 20.72 -25.16 -31.79
N LYS A 289 21.61 -24.72 -30.88
CA LYS A 289 22.99 -24.41 -31.22
C LYS A 289 23.74 -25.66 -31.67
N ILE A 290 23.61 -26.77 -30.94
CA ILE A 290 24.21 -28.06 -31.29
C ILE A 290 23.72 -28.54 -32.65
N ASP A 291 22.41 -28.47 -32.89
CA ASP A 291 21.83 -28.96 -34.15
C ASP A 291 22.19 -28.06 -35.34
N LYS A 292 22.32 -26.76 -35.11
CA LYS A 292 22.85 -25.82 -36.11
C LYS A 292 24.30 -26.17 -36.48
N GLU A 293 25.17 -26.39 -35.50
CA GLU A 293 26.57 -26.76 -35.73
C GLU A 293 26.69 -28.08 -36.52
N LYS A 294 25.88 -29.09 -36.17
CA LYS A 294 25.80 -30.36 -36.93
C LYS A 294 25.36 -30.13 -38.38
N SER A 295 24.33 -29.32 -38.59
CA SER A 295 23.81 -29.02 -39.92
C SER A 295 24.82 -28.25 -40.76
N GLU A 296 25.57 -27.31 -40.17
CA GLU A 296 26.64 -26.58 -40.87
C GLU A 296 27.79 -27.51 -41.28
N VAL A 297 28.16 -28.47 -40.43
CA VAL A 297 29.18 -29.48 -40.78
C VAL A 297 28.68 -30.38 -41.91
N GLU A 298 27.43 -30.84 -41.86
CA GLU A 298 26.85 -31.68 -42.91
C GLU A 298 26.72 -30.93 -44.24
N LEU A 299 26.35 -29.65 -44.22
CA LEU A 299 26.29 -28.80 -45.41
C LEU A 299 27.67 -28.62 -46.05
N LYS A 300 28.73 -28.40 -45.25
CA LYS A 300 30.09 -28.30 -45.76
C LYS A 300 30.54 -29.59 -46.45
N LYS A 301 30.26 -30.75 -45.85
CA LYS A 301 30.57 -32.05 -46.47
C LYS A 301 29.86 -32.23 -47.81
N ARG A 302 28.55 -31.95 -47.88
CA ARG A 302 27.80 -32.01 -49.15
C ARG A 302 28.34 -31.03 -50.19
N GLN A 303 28.79 -29.85 -49.76
CA GLN A 303 29.39 -28.86 -50.65
C GLN A 303 30.70 -29.39 -51.26
N GLU A 304 31.57 -29.98 -50.43
CA GLU A 304 32.83 -30.60 -50.86
C GLU A 304 32.56 -31.75 -51.85
N GLU A 305 31.63 -32.65 -51.53
CA GLU A 305 31.21 -33.75 -52.42
C GLU A 305 30.69 -33.23 -53.78
N LEU A 306 29.88 -32.17 -53.77
CA LEU A 306 29.37 -31.56 -55.01
C LEU A 306 30.48 -30.94 -55.87
N ASP A 307 31.49 -30.34 -55.24
CA ASP A 307 32.59 -29.71 -55.96
C ASP A 307 33.54 -30.78 -56.56
N GLU A 308 33.74 -31.90 -55.86
CA GLU A 308 34.43 -33.08 -56.40
C GLU A 308 33.69 -33.64 -57.64
N LEU A 309 32.38 -33.82 -57.53
CA LEU A 309 31.55 -34.38 -58.61
C LEU A 309 31.47 -33.46 -59.85
N LYS A 310 31.46 -32.14 -59.64
CA LYS A 310 31.54 -31.15 -60.74
C LYS A 310 32.87 -31.26 -61.48
N LYS A 311 33.98 -31.45 -60.75
CA LYS A 311 35.30 -31.59 -61.34
C LYS A 311 35.39 -32.87 -62.18
N GLU A 312 34.90 -33.99 -61.67
CA GLU A 312 34.80 -35.25 -62.42
C GLU A 312 33.94 -35.10 -63.69
N TYR A 313 32.81 -34.40 -63.58
CA TYR A 313 31.95 -34.12 -64.74
C TYR A 313 32.67 -33.27 -65.80
N GLU A 314 33.41 -32.24 -65.40
CA GLU A 314 34.18 -31.40 -66.31
C GLU A 314 35.29 -32.20 -67.03
N ASP A 315 36.01 -33.05 -66.28
CA ASP A 315 37.02 -33.96 -66.84
C ASP A 315 36.41 -34.92 -67.88
N LEU A 316 35.26 -35.53 -67.57
CA LEU A 316 34.53 -36.40 -68.51
C LEU A 316 34.03 -35.63 -69.75
N GLN A 317 33.52 -34.41 -69.60
CA GLN A 317 33.10 -33.58 -70.73
C GLN A 317 34.27 -33.26 -71.66
N ASN A 318 35.43 -32.93 -71.09
CA ASN A 318 36.65 -32.70 -71.85
C ASN A 318 37.09 -33.96 -72.60
N GLU A 319 37.08 -35.12 -71.93
CA GLU A 319 37.43 -36.40 -72.56
C GLU A 319 36.48 -36.76 -73.72
N ILE A 320 35.17 -36.56 -73.54
CA ILE A 320 34.16 -36.76 -74.59
C ILE A 320 34.43 -35.84 -75.77
N LYS A 321 34.75 -34.56 -75.51
CA LYS A 321 35.05 -33.57 -76.56
C LYS A 321 36.29 -33.97 -77.37
N THR A 322 37.37 -34.38 -76.69
CA THR A 322 38.60 -34.84 -77.36
C THR A 322 38.35 -36.09 -78.19
N ARG A 323 37.60 -37.08 -77.66
CA ARG A 323 37.22 -38.28 -78.41
C ARG A 323 36.39 -37.96 -79.65
N LYS A 324 35.42 -37.05 -79.55
CA LYS A 324 34.63 -36.59 -80.70
C LYS A 324 35.51 -35.94 -81.78
N GLN A 325 36.39 -35.02 -81.40
CA GLN A 325 37.33 -34.40 -82.34
C GLN A 325 38.22 -35.44 -83.04
N ASN A 326 38.73 -36.43 -82.30
CA ASN A 326 39.51 -37.51 -82.91
C ASN A 326 38.69 -38.37 -83.88
N LEU A 327 37.44 -38.70 -83.55
CA LEU A 327 36.54 -39.43 -84.45
C LEU A 327 36.22 -38.62 -85.71
N ASP A 328 35.95 -37.32 -85.59
CA ASP A 328 35.70 -36.44 -86.73
C ASP A 328 36.93 -36.37 -87.65
N ASN A 329 38.13 -36.26 -87.07
CA ASN A 329 39.39 -36.33 -87.82
C ASN A 329 39.53 -37.67 -88.57
N GLN A 330 39.29 -38.80 -87.91
CA GLN A 330 39.34 -40.13 -88.55
C GLN A 330 38.30 -40.29 -89.67
N ILE A 331 37.09 -39.76 -89.49
CA ILE A 331 36.04 -39.77 -90.52
C ILE A 331 36.47 -38.94 -91.73
N ASN A 332 37.05 -37.76 -91.51
CA ASN A 332 37.55 -36.92 -92.59
C ASN A 332 38.71 -37.58 -93.34
N GLU A 333 39.68 -38.17 -92.63
CA GLU A 333 40.77 -38.94 -93.24
C GLU A 333 40.24 -40.13 -94.08
N GLN A 334 39.21 -40.82 -93.60
CA GLN A 334 38.56 -41.92 -94.33
C GLN A 334 37.83 -41.42 -95.59
N LYS A 335 37.13 -40.27 -95.50
CA LYS A 335 36.49 -39.64 -96.66
C LYS A 335 37.52 -39.25 -97.71
N GLU A 336 38.60 -38.58 -97.32
CA GLU A 336 39.69 -38.21 -98.23
C GLU A 336 40.33 -39.43 -98.91
N LYS A 337 40.53 -40.54 -98.17
CA LYS A 337 41.03 -41.79 -98.75
C LYS A 337 40.05 -42.40 -99.75
N ASN A 338 38.76 -42.41 -99.44
CA ASN A 338 37.73 -42.94 -100.34
C ASN A 338 37.55 -42.07 -101.59
N ASP A 339 37.66 -40.75 -101.47
CA ASP A 339 37.57 -39.84 -102.62
C ASP A 339 38.76 -40.04 -103.57
N LYS A 340 39.98 -40.18 -103.04
CA LYS A 340 41.16 -40.55 -103.83
C LYS A 340 41.01 -41.90 -104.54
N LEU A 341 40.50 -42.91 -103.85
CA LEU A 341 40.25 -44.23 -104.45
C LEU A 341 39.20 -44.19 -105.57
N LYS A 342 38.23 -43.28 -105.50
CA LYS A 342 37.24 -43.08 -106.58
C LYS A 342 37.85 -42.38 -107.79
N GLU A 343 38.72 -41.38 -107.60
CA GLU A 343 39.47 -40.73 -108.69
C GLU A 343 40.41 -41.71 -109.41
N ASP A 344 40.96 -42.71 -108.70
CA ASP A 344 41.82 -43.75 -109.29
C ASP A 344 41.03 -44.88 -110.01
N SER A 345 39.69 -44.88 -109.96
CA SER A 345 38.81 -45.93 -110.49
C SER A 345 38.01 -45.56 -111.75
N GLU A 346 38.07 -44.30 -112.19
CA GLU A 346 37.54 -43.77 -113.47
C GLU A 346 38.66 -43.68 -114.53
#